data_AF-A0A2B7YE60-F1
#
_entry.id   AF-A0A2B7YE60-F1
#
_cell.length_a   1.000
_cell.length_b   1.000
_cell.length_c   1.000
_cell.angle_alpha   90.00
_cell.angle_beta   90.00
_cell.angle_gamma   90.00
#
_symmetry.space_group_name_H-M   'P 1'
#
loop_
_entity.id
_entity.type
_entity.pdbx_description
1 polymer ?
#
loop_
_entity_poly.entity_id
_entity_poly.type
_entity_poly.pdbx_seq_one_letter_code
_entity_poly.pdbx_strand_id
1 'polypeptide(L)'
;MKLIKKIFLIVLALFTFTACTSTVNFKTNVAPVKASQQTVIVANYPDNWADARDILNTNLRYDGWKVTNMNFWKVEEINFKQRKETFLITIDKLRKSGEGFFGGTLFDGNIRVYDLRTGTLIIDYHLYSDELYEATNGIVKALSSLVVK
;
A
#
# COMPACT_ATOMS: atom_id res chain seq x y z
N MET A 1 -40.23 -20.17 19.14
CA MET A 1 -38.76 -20.37 19.03
C MET A 1 -38.21 -20.44 17.59
N LYS A 2 -38.91 -21.03 16.60
CA LYS A 2 -38.35 -21.19 15.24
C LYS A 2 -38.27 -19.89 14.42
N LEU A 3 -39.20 -18.93 14.61
CA LEU A 3 -39.21 -17.65 13.89
C LEU A 3 -38.10 -16.69 14.37
N ILE A 4 -37.95 -16.54 15.69
CA ILE A 4 -36.90 -15.69 16.31
C ILE A 4 -35.50 -16.16 15.92
N LYS A 5 -35.24 -17.48 15.91
CA LYS A 5 -33.96 -18.03 15.44
C LYS A 5 -33.67 -17.72 13.97
N LYS A 6 -34.69 -17.70 13.10
CA LYS A 6 -34.53 -17.36 11.68
C LYS A 6 -34.20 -15.88 11.48
N ILE A 7 -34.85 -14.99 12.23
CA ILE A 7 -34.55 -13.54 12.19
C ILE A 7 -33.13 -13.28 12.69
N PHE A 8 -32.73 -13.93 13.79
CA PHE A 8 -31.37 -13.81 14.31
C PHE A 8 -30.31 -14.30 13.32
N LEU A 9 -30.59 -15.40 12.60
CA LEU A 9 -29.68 -15.91 11.56
C LEU A 9 -29.55 -14.95 10.38
N ILE A 10 -30.65 -14.30 9.97
CA ILE A 10 -30.65 -13.33 8.88
C ILE A 10 -29.89 -12.05 9.29
N VAL A 11 -30.09 -11.57 10.52
CA VAL A 11 -29.33 -10.44 11.07
C VAL A 11 -27.84 -10.79 11.22
N LEU A 12 -27.50 -12.01 11.64
CA LEU A 12 -26.11 -12.47 11.73
C LEU A 12 -25.43 -12.61 10.35
N ALA A 13 -26.16 -13.10 9.34
CA ALA A 13 -25.69 -13.20 7.96
C ALA A 13 -25.59 -11.83 7.26
N LEU A 14 -26.37 -10.83 7.69
CA LEU A 14 -26.24 -9.44 7.22
C LEU A 14 -25.01 -8.73 7.82
N PHE A 15 -24.45 -9.21 8.94
CA PHE A 15 -23.20 -8.68 9.50
C PHE A 15 -21.93 -9.31 8.93
N THR A 16 -22.05 -10.31 8.04
CA THR A 16 -20.92 -10.84 7.27
C THR A 16 -20.74 -10.12 5.93
N PHE A 17 -21.15 -8.85 5.81
CA PHE A 17 -20.41 -7.96 4.93
C PHE A 17 -18.99 -7.90 5.50
N THR A 18 -18.17 -8.86 5.10
CA THR A 18 -16.74 -8.68 5.02
C THR A 18 -16.61 -7.33 4.32
N ALA A 19 -16.24 -6.29 5.07
CA ALA A 19 -15.65 -5.12 4.47
C ALA A 19 -14.63 -5.72 3.51
N CYS A 20 -14.88 -5.56 2.21
CA CYS A 20 -13.95 -6.00 1.18
C CYS A 20 -12.81 -5.00 1.29
N THR A 21 -12.05 -5.06 2.38
CA THR A 21 -10.84 -4.28 2.55
C THR A 21 -9.93 -4.86 1.50
N SER A 22 -9.70 -4.07 0.46
CA SER A 22 -8.83 -4.41 -0.65
C SER A 22 -7.50 -4.87 -0.04
N THR A 23 -7.29 -6.18 0.03
CA THR A 23 -6.12 -6.72 0.72
C THR A 23 -4.94 -6.53 -0.21
N VAL A 24 -3.92 -5.80 0.24
CA VAL A 24 -2.70 -5.61 -0.56
C VAL A 24 -2.01 -6.95 -0.70
N ASN A 25 -1.94 -7.46 -1.94
CA ASN A 25 -1.36 -8.76 -2.26
C ASN A 25 -0.19 -8.61 -3.25
N PHE A 26 0.74 -9.55 -3.19
CA PHE A 26 1.80 -9.66 -4.18
C PHE A 26 1.27 -10.24 -5.50
N LYS A 27 1.69 -9.67 -6.63
CA LYS A 27 1.39 -10.18 -7.98
C LYS A 27 2.22 -11.42 -8.32
N THR A 28 3.36 -11.58 -7.66
CA THR A 28 4.35 -12.62 -7.92
C THR A 28 4.88 -13.17 -6.61
N ASN A 29 5.61 -14.29 -6.68
CA ASN A 29 6.41 -14.70 -5.54
C ASN A 29 7.58 -13.71 -5.36
N VAL A 30 7.80 -13.21 -4.15
CA VAL A 30 8.84 -12.24 -3.84
C VAL A 30 9.84 -12.89 -2.88
N ALA A 31 11.12 -12.82 -3.23
CA ALA A 31 12.16 -13.39 -2.38
C ALA A 31 12.20 -12.68 -1.02
N PRO A 32 12.43 -13.41 0.09
CA PRO A 32 12.56 -12.81 1.41
C PRO A 32 13.63 -11.71 1.48
N VAL A 33 13.52 -10.86 2.49
CA VAL A 33 14.36 -9.69 2.72
C VAL A 33 15.04 -9.84 4.09
N LYS A 34 16.36 -9.62 4.15
CA LYS A 34 17.06 -9.54 5.45
C LYS A 34 16.80 -8.17 6.09
N ALA A 35 16.89 -8.06 7.41
CA ALA A 35 16.77 -6.77 8.09
C ALA A 35 17.72 -5.68 7.53
N SER A 36 18.94 -6.06 7.13
CA SER A 36 19.91 -5.14 6.50
C SER A 36 19.50 -4.63 5.12
N GLN A 37 18.53 -5.28 4.48
CA GLN A 37 17.96 -4.95 3.18
C GLN A 37 16.63 -4.21 3.30
N GLN A 38 16.23 -3.77 4.49
CA GLN A 38 15.02 -2.95 4.67
C GLN A 38 15.26 -1.50 4.20
N THR A 39 15.44 -1.32 2.90
CA THR A 39 15.71 -0.05 2.24
C THR A 39 14.74 0.13 1.08
N VAL A 40 14.10 1.29 1.00
CA VAL A 40 13.16 1.62 -0.09
C VAL A 40 13.41 3.00 -0.67
N ILE A 41 13.07 3.15 -1.95
CA ILE A 41 12.91 4.44 -2.61
C ILE A 41 11.41 4.75 -2.68
N VAL A 42 11.01 5.96 -2.31
CA VAL A 42 9.64 6.44 -2.50
C VAL A 42 9.66 7.59 -3.50
N ALA A 43 8.90 7.42 -4.59
CA ALA A 43 8.75 8.41 -5.64
C ALA A 43 7.27 8.80 -5.75
N ASN A 44 6.97 10.09 -5.58
CA ASN A 44 5.61 10.59 -5.55
C ASN A 44 5.37 11.58 -6.69
N TYR A 45 4.34 11.31 -7.51
CA TYR A 45 3.90 12.20 -8.57
C TYR A 45 3.59 13.57 -7.97
N PRO A 46 4.23 14.66 -8.44
CA PRO A 46 3.96 16.00 -7.93
C PRO A 46 2.53 16.41 -8.29
N ASP A 47 1.88 17.19 -7.41
CA ASP A 47 0.47 17.61 -7.46
C ASP A 47 -0.56 16.60 -6.95
N ASN A 48 -0.49 16.22 -5.67
CA ASN A 48 -1.58 15.48 -5.04
C ASN A 48 -2.08 16.20 -3.78
N TRP A 49 -3.40 16.13 -3.56
CA TRP A 49 -4.15 16.77 -2.46
C TRP A 49 -3.78 16.33 -1.04
N ALA A 50 -2.88 15.37 -0.87
CA ALA A 50 -2.58 14.76 0.42
C ALA A 50 -1.08 14.46 0.60
N ASP A 51 -0.64 14.47 1.85
CA ASP A 51 0.71 14.11 2.30
C ASP A 51 0.96 12.58 2.23
N ALA A 52 0.52 11.94 1.14
CA ALA A 52 0.60 10.48 0.94
C ALA A 52 2.01 9.93 1.09
N ARG A 53 2.98 10.65 0.54
CA ARG A 53 4.38 10.31 0.69
C ARG A 53 4.79 10.33 2.16
N ASP A 54 4.35 11.30 2.94
CA ASP A 54 4.79 11.46 4.32
C ASP A 54 4.10 10.47 5.26
N ILE A 55 2.83 10.13 5.01
CA ILE A 55 2.10 9.04 5.69
C ILE A 55 2.80 7.70 5.41
N LEU A 56 3.06 7.39 4.14
CA LEU A 56 3.76 6.16 3.75
C LEU A 56 5.15 6.09 4.37
N ASN A 57 5.93 7.19 4.28
CA ASN A 57 7.28 7.28 4.86
C ASN A 57 7.27 7.05 6.36
N THR A 58 6.27 7.58 7.06
CA THR A 58 6.10 7.39 8.50
C THR A 58 5.82 5.93 8.84
N ASN A 59 4.86 5.31 8.15
CA ASN A 59 4.52 3.89 8.36
C ASN A 59 5.72 2.97 8.07
N LEU A 60 6.45 3.22 6.97
CA LEU A 60 7.66 2.49 6.62
C LEU A 60 8.74 2.57 7.71
N ARG A 61 8.99 3.77 8.23
CA ARG A 61 10.01 4.00 9.27
C ARG A 61 9.63 3.32 10.58
N TYR A 62 8.35 3.31 10.95
CA TYR A 62 7.87 2.59 12.14
C TYR A 62 8.17 1.08 12.05
N ASP A 63 8.10 0.51 10.85
CA ASP A 63 8.40 -0.90 10.59
C ASP A 63 9.88 -1.20 10.29
N GLY A 64 10.77 -0.22 10.53
CA GLY A 64 12.22 -0.38 10.41
C GLY A 64 12.79 -0.18 9.00
N TRP A 65 11.98 0.27 8.04
CA TRP A 65 12.46 0.56 6.69
C TRP A 65 13.20 1.91 6.62
N LYS A 66 14.38 1.89 5.99
CA LYS A 66 15.13 3.09 5.62
C LYS A 66 14.59 3.64 4.31
N VAL A 67 14.14 4.89 4.34
CA VAL A 67 13.45 5.54 3.22
C VAL A 67 14.34 6.57 2.55
N THR A 68 14.47 6.46 1.23
CA THR A 68 15.05 7.51 0.36
C THR A 68 13.94 8.07 -0.53
N ASN A 69 13.81 9.40 -0.58
CA ASN A 69 12.83 10.04 -1.45
C ASN A 69 13.44 10.38 -2.82
N MET A 70 12.63 10.27 -3.87
CA MET A 70 13.00 10.65 -5.23
C MET A 70 11.85 11.41 -5.90
N ASN A 71 12.19 12.29 -6.86
CA ASN A 71 11.20 12.88 -7.76
C ASN A 71 10.64 11.81 -8.71
N PHE A 72 9.31 11.72 -8.83
CA PHE A 72 8.62 10.76 -9.71
C PHE A 72 9.15 10.74 -11.14
N TRP A 73 9.43 11.90 -11.72
CA TRP A 73 9.91 11.99 -13.10
C TRP A 73 11.30 11.37 -13.31
N LYS A 74 12.05 11.12 -12.24
CA LYS A 74 13.36 10.45 -12.29
C LYS A 74 13.28 8.92 -12.19
N VAL A 75 12.08 8.36 -12.05
CA VAL A 75 11.89 6.90 -11.96
C VAL A 75 12.34 6.22 -13.26
N GLU A 76 12.03 6.79 -14.42
CA GLU A 76 12.38 6.23 -15.74
C GLU A 76 13.89 6.25 -16.01
N GLU A 77 14.62 7.14 -15.33
CA GLU A 77 16.08 7.29 -15.45
C GLU A 77 16.84 6.39 -14.46
N ILE A 78 16.16 5.65 -13.57
CA ILE A 78 16.83 4.77 -12.61
C ILE A 78 17.51 3.60 -13.34
N ASN A 79 18.81 3.44 -13.09
CA ASN A 79 19.50 2.18 -13.32
C ASN A 79 19.33 1.27 -12.10
N PHE A 80 18.35 0.36 -12.15
CA PHE A 80 18.02 -0.54 -11.03
C PHE A 80 19.21 -1.36 -10.53
N LYS A 81 20.14 -1.75 -11.42
CA LYS A 81 21.30 -2.58 -11.08
C LYS A 81 22.34 -1.87 -10.21
N GLN A 82 22.27 -0.54 -10.08
CA GLN A 82 23.22 0.26 -9.30
C GLN A 82 22.60 0.79 -7.99
N ARG A 83 21.37 0.40 -7.67
CA ARG A 83 20.69 0.85 -6.45
C ARG A 83 20.93 -0.14 -5.32
N LYS A 84 21.09 0.40 -4.12
CA LYS A 84 21.26 -0.39 -2.87
C LYS A 84 19.92 -0.65 -2.20
N GLU A 85 18.88 0.04 -2.62
CA GLU A 85 17.52 -0.10 -2.12
C GLU A 85 16.89 -1.40 -2.65
N THR A 86 16.06 -2.03 -1.83
CA THR A 86 15.39 -3.28 -2.18
C THR A 86 14.14 -3.05 -3.01
N PHE A 87 13.35 -2.03 -2.64
CA PHE A 87 12.10 -1.72 -3.32
C PHE A 87 12.03 -0.27 -3.80
N LEU A 88 11.35 -0.05 -4.92
CA LEU A 88 10.87 1.26 -5.36
C LEU A 88 9.36 1.28 -5.21
N ILE A 89 8.85 2.27 -4.49
CA ILE A 89 7.43 2.55 -4.34
C ILE A 89 7.10 3.82 -5.12
N THR A 90 6.18 3.72 -6.08
CA THR A 90 5.68 4.86 -6.84
C THR A 90 4.26 5.17 -6.41
N ILE A 91 4.01 6.41 -6.03
CA ILE A 91 2.67 6.95 -5.76
C ILE A 91 2.30 7.81 -6.97
N ASP A 92 1.28 7.41 -7.71
CA ASP A 92 0.90 8.01 -9.00
C ASP A 92 -0.56 8.50 -8.97
N LYS A 93 -0.75 9.76 -9.39
CA LYS A 93 -2.06 10.42 -9.60
C LYS A 93 -3.07 10.23 -8.46
N LEU A 94 -2.67 10.51 -7.22
CA LEU A 94 -3.61 10.52 -6.09
C LEU A 94 -4.49 11.77 -6.14
N ARG A 95 -5.79 11.56 -6.30
CA ARG A 95 -6.80 12.62 -6.28
C ARG A 95 -7.85 12.33 -5.21
N LYS A 96 -8.37 13.38 -4.58
CA LYS A 96 -9.55 13.24 -3.71
C LYS A 96 -10.73 12.79 -4.58
N SER A 97 -11.39 11.70 -4.17
CA SER A 97 -12.58 11.17 -4.84
C SER A 97 -13.86 11.34 -4.01
N GLY A 98 -13.73 11.59 -2.71
CA GLY A 98 -14.90 11.84 -1.87
C GLY A 98 -14.58 11.96 -0.38
N GLU A 99 -15.62 11.74 0.41
CA GLU A 99 -15.57 11.68 1.87
C GLU A 99 -16.22 10.37 2.32
N GLY A 100 -15.56 9.67 3.24
CA GLY A 100 -16.01 8.42 3.82
C GLY A 100 -17.15 8.64 4.80
N PHE A 101 -17.85 7.58 5.15
CA PHE A 101 -19.00 7.61 6.04
C PHE A 101 -18.69 8.23 7.43
N PHE A 102 -17.44 8.14 7.88
CA PHE A 102 -16.97 8.71 9.14
C PHE A 102 -16.17 10.01 9.00
N GLY A 103 -16.24 10.70 7.85
CA GLY A 103 -15.54 11.96 7.59
C GLY A 103 -14.09 11.83 7.13
N GLY A 104 -13.63 10.61 6.83
CA GLY A 104 -12.31 10.37 6.23
C GLY A 104 -12.24 10.87 4.78
N THR A 105 -11.08 11.31 4.30
CA THR A 105 -10.92 11.67 2.88
C THR A 105 -10.65 10.41 2.05
N LEU A 106 -11.42 10.22 0.98
CA LEU A 106 -11.25 9.11 0.05
C LEU A 106 -10.44 9.54 -1.17
N PHE A 107 -9.64 8.61 -1.69
CA PHE A 107 -8.75 8.87 -2.81
C PHE A 107 -8.92 7.85 -3.94
N ASP A 108 -8.70 8.32 -5.17
CA ASP A 108 -8.40 7.47 -6.31
C ASP A 108 -6.94 7.65 -6.69
N GLY A 109 -6.31 6.62 -7.24
CA GLY A 109 -4.94 6.69 -7.73
C GLY A 109 -4.27 5.33 -7.70
N ASN A 110 -2.94 5.32 -7.78
CA ASN A 110 -2.18 4.08 -7.80
C ASN A 110 -0.97 4.15 -6.86
N ILE A 111 -0.73 3.07 -6.13
CA ILE A 111 0.55 2.82 -5.48
C ILE A 111 1.10 1.51 -6.02
N ARG A 112 2.29 1.58 -6.61
CA ARG A 112 2.98 0.41 -7.18
C ARG A 112 4.29 0.18 -6.47
N VAL A 113 4.67 -1.08 -6.34
CA VAL A 113 5.94 -1.48 -5.73
C VAL A 113 6.69 -2.39 -6.68
N TYR A 114 7.95 -2.05 -6.93
CA TYR A 114 8.88 -2.81 -7.76
C TYR A 114 9.99 -3.38 -6.90
N ASP A 115 10.33 -4.66 -7.10
CA ASP A 115 11.54 -5.26 -6.56
C ASP A 115 12.74 -4.84 -7.41
N LEU A 116 13.63 -4.04 -6.83
CA LEU A 116 14.79 -3.49 -7.54
C LEU A 116 15.86 -4.54 -7.83
N ARG A 117 15.83 -5.67 -7.12
CA ARG A 117 16.74 -6.80 -7.34
C ARG A 117 16.42 -7.51 -8.66
N THR A 118 15.16 -7.52 -9.06
CA THR A 118 14.66 -8.24 -10.24
C THR A 118 14.07 -7.33 -11.32
N GLY A 119 13.78 -6.07 -11.00
CA GLY A 119 13.05 -5.14 -11.86
C GLY A 119 11.55 -5.45 -11.99
N THR A 120 11.00 -6.36 -11.17
CA THR A 120 9.62 -6.85 -11.32
C THR A 120 8.64 -6.00 -10.51
N LEU A 121 7.47 -5.71 -11.11
CA LEU A 121 6.33 -5.13 -10.39
C LEU A 121 5.72 -6.19 -9.46
N ILE A 122 5.82 -6.00 -8.15
CA ILE A 122 5.38 -6.97 -7.14
C ILE A 122 4.07 -6.59 -6.46
N ILE A 123 3.72 -5.30 -6.39
CA ILE A 123 2.41 -4.81 -5.90
C ILE A 123 1.91 -3.75 -6.87
N ASP A 124 0.62 -3.82 -7.22
CA ASP A 124 -0.07 -2.84 -8.06
C ASP A 124 -1.42 -2.56 -7.42
N TYR A 125 -1.44 -1.60 -6.51
CA TYR A 125 -2.60 -1.27 -5.71
C TYR A 125 -3.31 -0.05 -6.29
N HIS A 126 -4.54 -0.27 -6.73
CA HIS A 126 -5.42 0.74 -7.31
C HIS A 126 -6.33 1.24 -6.20
N LEU A 127 -6.20 2.52 -5.84
CA LEU A 127 -7.12 3.16 -4.91
C LEU A 127 -8.40 3.50 -5.68
N TYR A 128 -9.54 3.04 -5.17
CA TYR A 128 -10.85 3.39 -5.71
C TYR A 128 -11.76 3.82 -4.56
N SER A 129 -11.82 5.13 -4.30
CA SER A 129 -12.48 5.68 -3.11
C SER A 129 -11.99 5.05 -1.80
N ASP A 130 -10.67 4.87 -1.68
CA ASP A 130 -10.03 4.26 -0.51
C ASP A 130 -9.45 5.32 0.44
N GLU A 131 -9.38 4.98 1.72
CA GLU A 131 -8.60 5.76 2.69
C GLU A 131 -7.10 5.50 2.52
N LEU A 132 -6.34 6.59 2.46
CA LEU A 132 -4.89 6.56 2.23
C LEU A 132 -4.10 5.86 3.34
N TYR A 133 -4.56 6.00 4.59
CA TYR A 133 -3.93 5.36 5.74
C TYR A 133 -3.98 3.83 5.63
N GLU A 134 -5.15 3.27 5.30
CA GLU A 134 -5.34 1.83 5.14
C GLU A 134 -4.52 1.29 3.96
N ALA A 135 -4.54 1.98 2.82
CA ALA A 135 -3.76 1.60 1.65
C ALA A 135 -2.24 1.55 1.95
N THR A 136 -1.70 2.60 2.57
CA THR A 136 -0.27 2.67 2.91
C THR A 136 0.13 1.65 3.98
N ASN A 137 -0.70 1.43 5.01
CA ASN A 137 -0.49 0.38 6.00
C ASN A 137 -0.48 -1.02 5.39
N GLY A 138 -1.42 -1.30 4.47
CA GLY A 138 -1.47 -2.58 3.76
C GLY A 138 -0.17 -2.85 3.00
N ILE A 139 0.36 -1.84 2.31
CA ILE A 139 1.63 -1.95 1.59
C ILE A 139 2.80 -2.22 2.54
N VAL A 140 2.90 -1.47 3.65
CA VAL A 140 3.98 -1.67 4.62
C VAL A 140 3.91 -3.06 5.24
N LYS A 141 2.72 -3.52 5.66
CA LYS A 141 2.52 -4.87 6.20
C LYS A 141 2.92 -5.96 5.20
N ALA A 142 2.53 -5.80 3.93
CA ALA A 142 2.93 -6.73 2.88
C ALA A 142 4.46 -6.80 2.77
N LEU A 143 5.14 -5.65 2.65
CA LEU A 143 6.60 -5.60 2.56
C LEU A 143 7.30 -6.19 3.78
N SER A 144 6.83 -5.86 4.99
CA SER A 144 7.41 -6.34 6.23
C SER A 144 7.18 -7.84 6.47
N SER A 145 6.15 -8.43 5.86
CA SER A 145 5.96 -9.89 5.88
C SER A 145 7.07 -10.65 5.15
N LEU A 146 7.83 -9.99 4.26
CA LEU A 146 8.99 -10.57 3.59
C LEU A 146 10.25 -10.57 4.46
N VAL A 147 10.25 -9.82 5.57
CA VAL A 147 11.46 -9.65 6.40
C VAL A 147 11.66 -10.90 7.26
N VAL A 148 12.77 -11.59 7.02
CA VAL A 148 13.17 -12.75 7.83
C VAL A 148 13.77 -12.24 9.13
N LYS A 149 13.22 -12.70 10.25
CA LYS A 149 13.69 -12.39 11.61
C LYS A 149 14.88 -13.25 12.01
#